data_AF-A0A537U1A5-F1
#
_entry.id   AF-A0A537U1A5-F1
#
_cell.length_a   1.000
_cell.length_b   1.000
_cell.length_c   1.000
_cell.angle_alpha   90.00
_cell.angle_beta   90.00
_cell.angle_gamma   90.00
#
_symmetry.space_group_name_H-M   'P 1'
#
loop_
_entity.id
_entity.type
_entity.pdbx_description
1 polymer ?
#
loop_
_entity_poly.entity_id
_entity_poly.type
_entity_poly.pdbx_seq_one_letter_code
_entity_poly.pdbx_strand_id
1 'polypeptide(L)'
;CTAVESTRFRRLVLDTAYWIEAGDWTRNPDDLTRMLREQPIVGTAADELRRRWKKLLKAGAQLRELDPQRRHKMRLQAKNLRYASEFFAGAFPGKKAARRRQRFVAGLQKLQDALGELNDIAVHAGLTERIVDAQDARDKQREGRAKKAFAAGRLSGYEEARIASVLKDAERAYGGFSKAKPFWS
;
A
#
# COMPACT_ATOMS: atom_id res chain seq x y z
N CYS A 1 3.58 -1.99 29.38
CA CYS A 1 3.01 -2.48 28.10
C CYS A 1 3.67 -3.84 27.85
N THR A 2 3.04 -4.95 28.25
CA THR A 2 3.72 -6.23 28.52
C THR A 2 4.43 -6.87 27.32
N ALA A 3 4.00 -6.58 26.08
CA ALA A 3 4.62 -7.14 24.88
C ALA A 3 6.06 -6.65 24.65
N VAL A 4 6.34 -5.36 24.86
CA VAL A 4 7.67 -4.76 24.63
C VAL A 4 8.65 -5.05 25.76
N GLU A 5 8.15 -5.36 26.95
CA GLU A 5 8.97 -5.74 28.12
C GLU A 5 9.38 -7.23 28.09
N SER A 6 8.76 -8.02 27.21
CA SER A 6 8.96 -9.48 27.14
C SER A 6 10.37 -9.89 26.67
N THR A 7 10.85 -11.04 27.16
CA THR A 7 12.09 -11.67 26.68
C THR A 7 12.04 -11.96 25.19
N ARG A 8 10.86 -12.32 24.66
CA ARG A 8 10.66 -12.58 23.22
C ARG A 8 10.96 -11.35 22.38
N PHE A 9 10.44 -10.19 22.78
CA PHE A 9 10.67 -8.93 22.06
C PHE A 9 12.14 -8.52 22.10
N ARG A 10 12.77 -8.61 23.27
CA ARG A 10 14.20 -8.31 23.42
C ARG A 10 15.08 -9.18 22.52
N ARG A 11 14.80 -10.49 22.47
CA ARG A 11 15.51 -11.44 21.62
C ARG A 11 15.34 -11.09 20.14
N LEU A 12 14.12 -10.80 19.69
CA LEU A 12 13.87 -10.37 18.31
C LEU A 12 14.73 -9.16 17.92
N VAL A 13 14.80 -8.13 18.77
CA VAL A 13 15.57 -6.91 18.49
C VAL A 13 17.08 -7.21 18.44
N LEU A 14 17.60 -7.98 19.40
CA LEU A 14 19.02 -8.35 19.44
C LEU A 14 19.43 -9.26 18.27
N ASP A 15 18.62 -10.26 17.95
CA ASP A 15 18.87 -11.17 16.82
C ASP A 15 18.83 -10.39 15.49
N THR A 16 17.92 -9.41 15.35
CA THR A 16 17.86 -8.53 14.17
C THR A 16 19.10 -7.64 14.07
N ALA A 17 19.53 -7.03 15.17
CA ALA A 17 20.71 -6.18 15.20
C ALA A 17 21.98 -6.99 14.88
N TYR A 18 22.14 -8.16 15.50
CA TYR A 18 23.23 -9.09 15.19
C TYR A 18 23.24 -9.49 13.72
N TRP A 19 22.07 -9.82 13.15
CA TRP A 19 21.95 -10.18 11.74
C TRP A 19 22.34 -9.02 10.81
N ILE A 20 21.99 -7.77 11.13
CA ILE A 20 22.37 -6.59 10.33
C ILE A 20 23.89 -6.33 10.40
N GLU A 21 24.48 -6.37 11.58
CA GLU A 21 25.89 -5.96 11.78
C GLU A 21 26.89 -7.08 11.46
N ALA A 22 26.55 -8.34 11.78
CA ALA A 22 27.49 -9.46 11.77
C ALA A 22 26.89 -10.78 11.25
N GLY A 23 25.69 -10.73 10.67
CA GLY A 23 25.00 -11.90 10.14
C GLY A 23 25.80 -12.61 9.03
N ASP A 24 25.50 -13.88 8.80
CA ASP A 24 26.28 -14.74 7.90
C ASP A 24 26.46 -14.17 6.49
N TRP A 25 25.51 -13.37 6.02
CA TRP A 25 25.57 -12.69 4.72
C TRP A 25 26.79 -11.75 4.58
N THR A 26 27.34 -11.23 5.69
CA THR A 26 28.54 -10.37 5.70
C THR A 26 29.83 -11.15 5.42
N ARG A 27 29.85 -12.44 5.74
CA ARG A 27 31.07 -13.29 5.73
C ARG A 27 30.94 -14.52 4.84
N ASN A 28 29.77 -14.77 4.24
CA ASN A 28 29.54 -15.92 3.38
C ASN A 28 30.58 -15.95 2.24
N PRO A 29 31.39 -17.04 2.14
CA PRO A 29 32.47 -17.15 1.16
C PRO A 29 31.97 -17.57 -0.23
N ASP A 30 30.69 -17.94 -0.38
CA ASP A 30 30.09 -18.26 -1.67
C ASP A 30 30.30 -17.13 -2.69
N ASP A 31 30.89 -17.48 -3.83
CA ASP A 31 31.33 -16.50 -4.85
C ASP A 31 30.17 -15.62 -5.33
N LEU A 32 29.00 -16.20 -5.56
CA LEU A 32 27.81 -15.46 -5.99
C LEU A 32 27.36 -14.47 -4.90
N THR A 33 27.30 -14.91 -3.65
CA THR A 33 26.91 -14.07 -2.51
C THR A 33 27.89 -12.91 -2.30
N ARG A 34 29.19 -13.18 -2.43
CA ARG A 34 30.24 -12.17 -2.35
C ARG A 34 30.12 -11.14 -3.47
N MET A 35 29.98 -11.59 -4.72
CA MET A 35 29.80 -10.71 -5.88
C MET A 35 28.57 -9.80 -5.71
N LEU A 36 27.44 -10.35 -5.26
CA LEU A 36 26.22 -9.58 -5.02
C LEU A 36 26.35 -8.55 -3.90
N ARG A 37 27.17 -8.83 -2.87
CA ARG A 37 27.43 -7.92 -1.75
C ARG A 37 28.35 -6.76 -2.14
N GLU A 38 29.36 -7.04 -2.96
CA GLU A 38 30.39 -6.07 -3.34
C GLU A 38 29.96 -5.16 -4.51
N GLN A 39 28.89 -5.48 -5.22
CA GLN A 39 28.42 -4.67 -6.35
C GLN A 39 27.84 -3.31 -5.92
N PRO A 40 27.94 -2.26 -6.76
CA PRO A 40 27.29 -0.99 -6.51
C PRO A 40 25.76 -1.12 -6.39
N ILE A 41 25.19 -0.59 -5.30
CA ILE A 41 23.75 -0.69 -5.01
C ILE A 41 22.85 -0.01 -6.06
N VAL A 42 23.39 0.93 -6.85
CA VAL A 42 22.64 1.74 -7.82
C VAL A 42 21.89 0.88 -8.85
N GLY A 43 22.53 -0.16 -9.37
CA GLY A 43 21.91 -1.05 -10.36
C GLY A 43 20.73 -1.82 -9.77
N THR A 44 20.96 -2.51 -8.65
CA THR A 44 19.93 -3.26 -7.92
C THR A 44 18.78 -2.36 -7.46
N ALA A 45 19.09 -1.15 -6.99
CA ALA A 45 18.08 -0.16 -6.58
C ALA A 45 17.18 0.25 -7.75
N ALA A 46 17.77 0.54 -8.92
CA ALA A 46 17.02 0.91 -10.12
C ALA A 46 16.11 -0.24 -10.58
N ASP A 47 16.59 -1.48 -10.54
CA ASP A 47 15.80 -2.65 -10.94
C ASP A 47 14.67 -2.96 -9.97
N GLU A 48 14.90 -2.87 -8.65
CA GLU A 48 13.86 -3.04 -7.64
C GLU A 48 12.76 -1.96 -7.76
N LEU A 49 13.15 -0.70 -7.92
CA LEU A 49 12.22 0.41 -8.14
C LEU A 49 11.42 0.21 -9.44
N ARG A 50 12.10 -0.15 -10.53
CA ARG A 50 11.48 -0.43 -11.84
C ARG A 50 10.49 -1.59 -11.76
N ARG A 51 10.85 -2.69 -11.09
CA ARG A 51 9.99 -3.87 -10.91
C ARG A 51 8.71 -3.52 -10.16
N ARG A 52 8.84 -2.80 -9.03
CA ARG A 52 7.70 -2.34 -8.21
C ARG A 52 6.83 -1.33 -8.98
N TRP A 53 7.45 -0.40 -9.69
CA TRP A 53 6.76 0.57 -10.54
C TRP A 53 5.95 -0.10 -11.64
N LYS A 54 6.56 -1.01 -12.41
CA LYS A 54 5.85 -1.77 -13.46
C LYS A 54 4.67 -2.57 -12.91
N LYS A 55 4.83 -3.20 -11.74
CA LYS A 55 3.74 -3.94 -11.07
C LYS A 55 2.58 -3.02 -10.72
N LEU A 56 2.87 -1.84 -10.20
CA LEU A 56 1.86 -0.84 -9.86
C LEU A 56 1.17 -0.26 -11.10
N LEU A 57 1.91 -0.02 -12.19
CA LEU A 57 1.33 0.41 -13.47
C LEU A 57 0.36 -0.64 -14.03
N LYS A 58 0.77 -1.91 -14.03
CA LYS A 58 -0.09 -3.01 -14.50
C LYS A 58 -1.40 -3.08 -13.71
N ALA A 59 -1.33 -2.96 -12.38
CA ALA A 59 -2.52 -2.96 -11.53
C ALA A 59 -3.41 -1.73 -11.75
N GLY A 60 -2.80 -0.54 -11.86
CA GLY A 60 -3.54 0.71 -12.01
C GLY A 60 -4.23 0.89 -13.37
N ALA A 61 -3.76 0.21 -14.42
CA ALA A 61 -4.42 0.20 -15.72
C ALA A 61 -5.86 -0.35 -15.67
N GLN A 62 -6.16 -1.22 -14.69
CA GLN A 62 -7.47 -1.85 -14.49
C GLN A 62 -8.14 -1.39 -13.18
N LEU A 63 -7.73 -0.25 -12.61
CA LEU A 63 -8.10 0.18 -11.26
C LEU A 63 -9.61 0.10 -10.99
N ARG A 64 -10.43 0.53 -11.96
CA ARG A 64 -11.88 0.54 -11.86
C ARG A 64 -12.49 -0.86 -11.77
N GLU A 65 -11.92 -1.82 -12.50
CA GLU A 65 -12.36 -3.21 -12.57
C GLU A 65 -11.88 -4.03 -11.35
N LEU A 66 -10.91 -3.52 -10.59
CA LEU A 66 -10.44 -4.21 -9.40
C LEU A 66 -11.51 -4.23 -8.31
N ASP A 67 -11.70 -5.40 -7.70
CA ASP A 67 -12.47 -5.54 -6.47
C ASP A 67 -11.79 -4.82 -5.28
N PRO A 68 -12.49 -4.59 -4.15
CA PRO A 68 -11.93 -3.91 -2.99
C PRO A 68 -10.63 -4.53 -2.44
N GLN A 69 -10.50 -5.87 -2.45
CA GLN A 69 -9.30 -6.55 -1.94
C GLN A 69 -8.09 -6.30 -2.85
N ARG A 70 -8.30 -6.32 -4.17
CA ARG A 70 -7.26 -6.03 -5.16
C ARG A 70 -6.86 -4.55 -5.12
N ARG A 71 -7.80 -3.62 -4.90
CA ARG A 71 -7.49 -2.20 -4.67
C ARG A 71 -6.67 -2.00 -3.40
N HIS A 72 -7.01 -2.70 -2.32
CA HIS A 72 -6.20 -2.71 -1.09
C HIS A 72 -4.78 -3.22 -1.35
N LYS A 73 -4.63 -4.34 -2.09
CA LYS A 73 -3.32 -4.85 -2.49
C LYS A 73 -2.53 -3.84 -3.32
N MET A 74 -3.19 -3.10 -4.21
CA MET A 74 -2.58 -2.01 -4.98
C MET A 74 -2.10 -0.87 -4.05
N ARG A 75 -2.87 -0.51 -3.02
CA ARG A 75 -2.47 0.47 -1.99
C ARG A 75 -1.19 0.04 -1.27
N LEU A 76 -1.09 -1.23 -0.87
CA LEU A 76 0.12 -1.78 -0.26
C LEU A 76 1.33 -1.71 -1.21
N GLN A 77 1.13 -1.98 -2.50
CA GLN A 77 2.18 -1.85 -3.52
C GLN A 77 2.64 -0.40 -3.69
N ALA A 78 1.71 0.56 -3.73
CA ALA A 78 2.04 1.97 -3.79
C ALA A 78 2.85 2.41 -2.55
N LYS A 79 2.44 2.00 -1.35
CA LYS A 79 3.16 2.26 -0.09
C LYS A 79 4.58 1.68 -0.13
N ASN A 80 4.71 0.43 -0.56
CA ASN A 80 6.00 -0.25 -0.69
C ASN A 80 6.92 0.42 -1.72
N LEU A 81 6.38 0.99 -2.80
CA LEU A 81 7.16 1.74 -3.77
C LEU A 81 7.58 3.11 -3.23
N ARG A 82 6.73 3.78 -2.44
CA ARG A 82 7.10 5.03 -1.74
C ARG A 82 8.26 4.80 -0.78
N TYR A 83 8.18 3.78 0.06
CA TYR A 83 9.28 3.42 0.97
C TYR A 83 10.55 3.03 0.25
N ALA A 84 10.46 2.26 -0.84
CA ALA A 84 11.63 1.97 -1.67
C ALA A 84 12.23 3.26 -2.27
N SER A 85 11.39 4.21 -2.68
CA SER A 85 11.84 5.49 -3.23
C SER A 85 12.56 6.37 -2.21
N GLU A 86 12.12 6.33 -0.95
CA GLU A 86 12.76 7.01 0.19
C GLU A 86 14.05 6.30 0.61
N PHE A 87 14.04 4.97 0.72
CA PHE A 87 15.19 4.15 1.08
C PHE A 87 16.34 4.29 0.09
N PHE A 88 16.08 4.18 -1.21
CA PHE A 88 17.09 4.30 -2.26
C PHE A 88 17.39 5.75 -2.67
N ALA A 89 16.88 6.75 -1.94
CA ALA A 89 17.10 8.15 -2.26
C ALA A 89 18.59 8.52 -2.37
N GLY A 90 19.43 7.93 -1.52
CA GLY A 90 20.88 8.17 -1.50
C GLY A 90 21.63 7.57 -2.70
N ALA A 91 21.09 6.52 -3.33
CA ALA A 91 21.71 5.88 -4.49
C ALA A 91 21.65 6.75 -5.76
N PHE A 92 20.76 7.75 -5.80
CA PHE A 92 20.56 8.63 -6.96
C PHE A 92 20.79 10.09 -6.58
N PRO A 93 22.05 10.53 -6.43
CA PRO A 93 22.38 11.88 -6.03
C PRO A 93 22.10 12.90 -7.16
N GLY A 94 22.08 14.18 -6.79
CA GLY A 94 21.96 15.30 -7.72
C GLY A 94 20.59 15.96 -7.76
N LYS A 95 20.59 17.28 -8.03
CA LYS A 95 19.40 18.14 -7.98
C LYS A 95 18.27 17.65 -8.90
N LYS A 96 18.60 17.12 -10.07
CA LYS A 96 17.64 16.60 -11.06
C LYS A 96 16.93 15.34 -10.54
N ALA A 97 17.67 14.37 -10.01
CA ALA A 97 17.11 13.14 -9.44
C ALA A 97 16.25 13.44 -8.21
N ALA A 98 16.72 14.31 -7.31
CA ALA A 98 15.96 14.75 -6.15
C ALA A 98 14.60 15.39 -6.53
N ARG A 99 14.59 16.31 -7.51
CA ARG A 99 13.35 16.93 -8.01
C ARG A 99 12.40 15.92 -8.64
N ARG A 100 12.93 14.96 -9.41
CA ARG A 100 12.11 13.87 -9.99
C ARG A 100 11.52 12.99 -8.89
N ARG A 101 12.31 12.61 -7.88
CA ARG A 101 11.87 11.81 -6.74
C ARG A 101 10.75 12.50 -5.99
N GLN A 102 10.88 13.80 -5.69
CA GLN A 102 9.83 14.58 -5.03
C GLN A 102 8.50 14.53 -5.82
N ARG A 103 8.55 14.75 -7.14
CA ARG A 103 7.36 14.66 -8.00
C ARG A 103 6.78 13.25 -8.04
N PHE A 104 7.65 12.25 -8.11
CA PHE A 104 7.27 10.83 -8.13
C PHE A 104 6.57 10.41 -6.84
N VAL A 105 7.15 10.76 -5.68
CA VAL A 105 6.57 10.50 -4.35
C VAL A 105 5.27 11.27 -4.15
N ALA A 106 5.19 12.53 -4.60
CA ALA A 106 3.94 13.30 -4.54
C ALA A 106 2.81 12.66 -5.36
N GLY A 107 3.12 12.11 -6.54
CA GLY A 107 2.16 11.33 -7.34
C GLY A 107 1.71 10.06 -6.63
N LEU A 108 2.64 9.33 -6.00
CA LEU A 108 2.32 8.16 -5.20
C LEU A 108 1.44 8.48 -3.99
N GLN A 109 1.68 9.61 -3.33
CA GLN A 109 0.88 10.03 -2.18
C GLN A 109 -0.58 10.24 -2.59
N LYS A 110 -0.82 11.02 -3.66
CA LYS A 110 -2.18 11.24 -4.19
C LYS A 110 -2.89 9.93 -4.54
N LEU A 111 -2.17 8.98 -5.14
CA LEU A 111 -2.72 7.66 -5.46
C LEU A 111 -3.01 6.85 -4.19
N GLN A 112 -2.13 6.90 -3.18
CA GLN A 112 -2.34 6.24 -1.89
C GLN A 112 -3.54 6.82 -1.13
N ASP A 113 -3.73 8.13 -1.18
CA ASP A 113 -4.83 8.82 -0.50
C ASP A 113 -6.18 8.35 -1.07
N ALA A 114 -6.33 8.37 -2.40
CA ALA A 114 -7.54 7.91 -3.07
C ALA A 114 -7.80 6.40 -2.88
N LEU A 115 -6.76 5.56 -2.93
CA LEU A 115 -6.90 4.12 -2.62
C LEU A 115 -7.18 3.87 -1.12
N GLY A 116 -6.73 4.77 -0.25
CA GLY A 116 -7.03 4.77 1.18
C GLY A 116 -8.52 4.99 1.41
N GLU A 117 -9.09 6.01 0.80
CA GLU A 117 -10.52 6.29 0.92
C GLU A 117 -11.39 5.15 0.37
N LEU A 118 -11.03 4.55 -0.78
CA LEU A 118 -11.74 3.36 -1.30
C LEU A 118 -11.68 2.17 -0.33
N ASN A 119 -10.55 1.98 0.34
CA ASN A 119 -10.40 0.94 1.34
C ASN A 119 -11.26 1.22 2.58
N ASP A 120 -11.29 2.47 3.03
CA ASP A 120 -12.05 2.85 4.22
C ASP A 120 -13.54 2.66 3.98
N ILE A 121 -14.05 3.04 2.80
CA ILE A 121 -15.44 2.75 2.40
C ILE A 121 -15.72 1.23 2.47
N ALA A 122 -14.84 0.39 1.91
CA ALA A 122 -15.03 -1.05 1.91
C ALA A 122 -14.99 -1.67 3.33
N VAL A 123 -14.09 -1.19 4.19
CA VAL A 123 -13.99 -1.65 5.59
C VAL A 123 -15.22 -1.22 6.40
N HIS A 124 -15.69 0.02 6.21
CA HIS A 124 -16.88 0.53 6.87
C HIS A 124 -18.14 -0.23 6.44
N ALA A 125 -18.34 -0.46 5.14
CA ALA A 125 -19.47 -1.23 4.64
C ALA A 125 -19.52 -2.63 5.26
N GLY A 126 -18.38 -3.36 5.27
CA GLY A 126 -18.30 -4.69 5.85
C GLY A 126 -18.38 -4.74 7.39
N LEU A 127 -18.17 -3.62 8.09
CA LEU A 127 -18.41 -3.54 9.54
C LEU A 127 -19.90 -3.27 9.83
N THR A 128 -20.51 -2.37 9.07
CA THR A 128 -21.94 -2.04 9.18
C THR A 128 -22.81 -3.26 8.92
N GLU A 129 -22.53 -4.03 7.86
CA GLU A 129 -23.24 -5.28 7.54
C GLU A 129 -23.20 -6.27 8.73
N ARG A 130 -22.01 -6.49 9.31
CA ARG A 130 -21.84 -7.38 10.47
C ARG A 130 -22.59 -6.91 11.72
N ILE A 131 -22.68 -5.60 11.94
CA ILE A 131 -23.43 -5.03 13.07
C ILE A 131 -24.94 -5.20 12.84
N VAL A 132 -25.42 -4.92 11.62
CA VAL A 132 -26.84 -5.08 11.26
C VAL A 132 -27.25 -6.55 11.37
N ASP A 133 -26.47 -7.48 10.84
CA ASP A 133 -26.75 -8.92 10.95
C ASP A 133 -26.83 -9.38 12.41
N ALA A 134 -25.90 -8.91 13.26
CA ALA A 134 -25.90 -9.22 14.68
C ALA A 134 -27.11 -8.63 15.43
N GLN A 135 -27.66 -7.52 14.95
CA GLN A 135 -28.86 -6.87 15.51
C GLN A 135 -30.16 -7.51 14.99
N ASP A 136 -30.23 -7.85 13.71
CA ASP A 136 -31.40 -8.52 13.12
C ASP A 136 -31.57 -9.95 13.62
N ALA A 137 -30.48 -10.63 13.99
CA ALA A 137 -30.56 -11.89 14.73
C ALA A 137 -31.22 -11.75 16.12
N ARG A 138 -31.26 -10.52 16.68
CA ARG A 138 -31.85 -10.24 18.01
C ARG A 138 -33.29 -9.70 17.92
N ASP A 139 -33.65 -8.98 16.86
CA ASP A 139 -34.96 -8.35 16.69
C ASP A 139 -35.96 -9.19 15.87
N LYS A 140 -37.01 -9.72 16.50
CA LYS A 140 -38.06 -10.54 15.84
C LYS A 140 -39.21 -9.74 15.19
N GLN A 141 -39.21 -8.40 15.22
CA GLN A 141 -40.36 -7.59 14.78
C GLN A 141 -40.30 -7.12 13.31
N ARG A 142 -41.42 -7.33 12.60
CA ARG A 142 -41.59 -7.10 11.14
C ARG A 142 -41.52 -5.62 10.72
N GLU A 143 -42.01 -4.70 11.56
CA GLU A 143 -42.10 -3.27 11.24
C GLU A 143 -40.73 -2.55 11.31
N GLY A 144 -39.86 -2.98 12.24
CA GLY A 144 -38.46 -2.54 12.29
C GLY A 144 -37.68 -2.97 11.05
N ARG A 145 -37.97 -4.15 10.49
CA ARG A 145 -37.28 -4.70 9.32
C ARG A 145 -37.50 -3.87 8.04
N ALA A 146 -38.71 -3.35 7.82
CA ALA A 146 -39.01 -2.53 6.64
C ALA A 146 -38.32 -1.16 6.68
N LYS A 147 -38.31 -0.49 7.84
CA LYS A 147 -37.57 0.77 8.05
C LYS A 147 -36.06 0.58 7.95
N LYS A 148 -35.52 -0.53 8.50
CA LYS A 148 -34.10 -0.91 8.36
C LYS A 148 -33.72 -1.17 6.90
N ALA A 149 -34.54 -1.91 6.15
CA ALA A 149 -34.29 -2.19 4.73
C ALA A 149 -34.30 -0.91 3.86
N PHE A 150 -35.24 0.01 4.11
CA PHE A 150 -35.28 1.30 3.40
C PHE A 150 -34.06 2.18 3.72
N ALA A 151 -33.64 2.24 4.98
CA ALA A 151 -32.43 2.94 5.39
C ALA A 151 -31.17 2.32 4.76
N ALA A 152 -31.06 0.99 4.76
CA ALA A 152 -29.98 0.26 4.12
C ALA A 152 -29.90 0.53 2.61
N GLY A 153 -31.04 0.56 1.90
CA GLY A 153 -31.08 0.90 0.47
C GLY A 153 -30.60 2.32 0.16
N ARG A 154 -30.97 3.30 0.99
CA ARG A 154 -30.48 4.69 0.85
C ARG A 154 -28.99 4.83 1.15
N LEU A 155 -28.49 4.10 2.15
CA LEU A 155 -27.06 4.04 2.48
C LEU A 155 -26.27 3.43 1.32
N SER A 156 -26.74 2.31 0.76
CA SER A 156 -26.10 1.64 -0.39
C SER A 156 -25.97 2.58 -1.60
N GLY A 157 -27.03 3.30 -1.97
CA GLY A 157 -26.99 4.23 -3.11
C GLY A 157 -26.05 5.42 -2.90
N TYR A 158 -25.97 5.96 -1.68
CA TYR A 158 -25.03 7.03 -1.34
C TYR A 158 -23.57 6.52 -1.36
N GLU A 159 -23.32 5.33 -0.83
CA GLU A 159 -22.00 4.69 -0.83
C GLU A 159 -21.54 4.37 -2.26
N GLU A 160 -22.40 3.87 -3.13
CA GLU A 160 -22.08 3.61 -4.54
C GLU A 160 -21.68 4.88 -5.29
N ALA A 161 -22.44 5.97 -5.13
CA ALA A 161 -22.12 7.26 -5.74
C ALA A 161 -20.78 7.81 -5.21
N ARG A 162 -20.52 7.68 -3.92
CA ARG A 162 -19.25 8.06 -3.29
C ARG A 162 -18.10 7.21 -3.85
N ILE A 163 -18.25 5.89 -3.91
CA ILE A 163 -17.24 4.97 -4.49
C ILE A 163 -16.92 5.37 -5.92
N ALA A 164 -17.93 5.69 -6.74
CA ALA A 164 -17.73 6.11 -8.12
C ALA A 164 -16.93 7.41 -8.23
N SER A 165 -17.18 8.38 -7.34
CA SER A 165 -16.41 9.63 -7.27
C SER A 165 -14.95 9.37 -6.88
N VAL A 166 -14.71 8.61 -5.81
CA VAL A 166 -13.36 8.32 -5.33
C VAL A 166 -12.58 7.46 -6.33
N LEU A 167 -13.26 6.54 -7.04
CA LEU A 167 -12.68 5.79 -8.15
C LEU A 167 -12.13 6.72 -9.26
N LYS A 168 -12.91 7.73 -9.64
CA LYS A 168 -12.48 8.72 -10.64
C LYS A 168 -11.27 9.53 -10.15
N ASP A 169 -11.23 9.86 -8.87
CA ASP A 169 -10.07 10.53 -8.27
C ASP A 169 -8.84 9.62 -8.23
N ALA A 170 -9.02 8.32 -7.93
CA ALA A 170 -7.96 7.33 -7.98
C ALA A 170 -7.42 7.13 -9.40
N GLU A 171 -8.28 7.08 -10.43
CA GLU A 171 -7.89 7.05 -11.84
C GLU A 171 -7.12 8.29 -12.26
N ARG A 172 -7.56 9.48 -11.83
CA ARG A 172 -6.85 10.74 -12.09
C ARG A 172 -5.48 10.77 -11.43
N ALA A 173 -5.39 10.35 -10.17
CA ALA A 173 -4.14 10.25 -9.43
C ALA A 173 -3.20 9.24 -10.08
N TYR A 174 -3.72 8.08 -10.49
CA TYR A 174 -2.98 7.07 -11.25
C TYR A 174 -2.46 7.63 -12.58
N GLY A 175 -3.29 8.32 -13.36
CA GLY A 175 -2.90 8.94 -14.63
C GLY A 175 -1.82 10.01 -14.47
N GLY A 176 -1.83 10.76 -13.36
CA GLY A 176 -0.76 11.70 -13.02
C GLY A 176 0.55 10.98 -12.65
N PHE A 177 0.44 9.93 -11.83
CA PHE A 177 1.57 9.12 -11.41
C PHE A 177 2.22 8.34 -12.56
N SER A 178 1.44 7.74 -13.45
CA SER A 178 1.94 6.91 -14.55
C SER A 178 2.79 7.71 -15.55
N LYS A 179 2.51 9.01 -15.67
CA LYS A 179 3.27 9.97 -16.49
C LYS A 179 4.52 10.52 -15.78
N ALA A 180 4.69 10.27 -14.48
CA ALA A 180 5.83 10.78 -13.74
C ALA A 180 7.12 10.10 -14.22
N LYS A 181 8.11 10.90 -14.61
CA LYS A 181 9.43 10.38 -14.99
C LYS A 181 10.11 9.73 -13.77
N PRO A 182 10.51 8.45 -13.86
CA PRO A 182 11.28 7.81 -12.80
C PRO A 182 12.54 8.61 -12.45
N PHE A 183 12.93 8.60 -11.18
CA PHE A 183 14.16 9.29 -10.74
C PHE A 183 15.41 8.42 -10.88
N TRP A 184 15.25 7.13 -11.13
CA TRP A 184 16.29 6.13 -11.36
C TRP A 184 16.56 5.86 -12.85
N SER A 185 16.22 6.83 -13.71
CA SER A 185 16.39 6.79 -15.17
C SER A 185 17.09 8.04 -15.69
#